data_AF-A0A9W8BF75-F1
#
_entry.id   AF-A0A9W8BF75-F1
#
_cell.length_a   1.000
_cell.length_b   1.000
_cell.length_c   1.000
_cell.angle_alpha   90.00
_cell.angle_beta   90.00
_cell.angle_gamma   90.00
#
_symmetry.space_group_name_H-M   'P 1'
#
loop_
_entity.id
_entity.type
_entity.pdbx_description
1 polymer ?
#
loop_
_entity_poly.entity_id
_entity_poly.type
_entity_poly.pdbx_seq_one_letter_code
_entity_poly.pdbx_strand_id
1 'polypeptide(L)'
;MATNTQAQTQAQSLMKLDNKASKRSAMLLEQNVSRPRRDRVGLSAFAFLFAEIIRYSQNRVLGIQELEAKLSEVGQRVGVRVFELAMWREKTVHRETRVLQTLVFINTVVWRVLFDKQADSLERSTENDDEYMITDNEPAILKYISVPKEMTSFSPGAFISGIVEAIACCCQCPARVTSHVVPADGLPLRTVILLKFDSEVMDREKQLEASK
;
A
#
# COMPACT_ATOMS: atom_id res chain seq x y z
N MET A 1 -25.04 33.77 44.37
CA MET A 1 -23.60 33.82 43.99
C MET A 1 -23.07 32.52 43.35
N ALA A 2 -23.83 31.41 43.29
CA ALA A 2 -23.34 30.13 42.75
C ALA A 2 -23.39 29.99 41.21
N THR A 3 -24.12 30.86 40.51
CA THR A 3 -24.35 30.77 39.05
C THR A 3 -23.20 31.32 38.20
N ASN A 4 -22.40 32.26 38.73
CA ASN A 4 -21.32 32.89 37.98
C ASN A 4 -20.07 32.00 37.83
N THR A 5 -19.83 31.12 38.79
CA THR A 5 -18.65 30.22 38.81
C THR A 5 -18.81 29.06 37.81
N GLN A 6 -20.04 28.57 37.59
CA GLN A 6 -20.32 27.50 36.63
C GLN A 6 -20.15 27.98 35.18
N ALA A 7 -20.62 29.19 34.85
CA ALA A 7 -20.46 29.79 33.53
C ALA A 7 -18.98 30.06 33.18
N GLN A 8 -18.19 30.54 34.15
CA GLN A 8 -16.74 30.74 33.97
C GLN A 8 -15.98 29.42 33.76
N THR A 9 -16.39 28.35 34.46
CA THR A 9 -15.77 27.02 34.32
C THR A 9 -16.08 26.39 32.95
N GLN A 10 -17.31 26.59 32.44
CA GLN A 10 -17.72 26.10 31.13
C GLN A 10 -17.02 26.84 29.97
N ALA A 11 -16.88 28.17 30.08
CA ALA A 11 -16.14 28.99 29.11
C ALA A 11 -14.64 28.63 29.08
N GLN A 12 -14.02 28.39 30.24
CA GLN A 12 -12.63 27.92 30.31
C GLN A 12 -12.45 26.51 29.72
N SER A 13 -13.46 25.65 29.80
CA SER A 13 -13.44 24.30 29.20
C SER A 13 -13.53 24.36 27.67
N LEU A 14 -14.41 25.20 27.14
CA LEU A 14 -14.54 25.45 25.69
C LEU A 14 -13.25 26.06 25.10
N MET A 15 -12.66 27.06 25.77
CA MET A 15 -11.37 27.63 25.34
C MET A 15 -10.22 26.61 25.40
N LYS A 16 -10.24 25.66 26.34
CA LYS A 16 -9.26 24.56 26.41
C LYS A 16 -9.45 23.55 25.27
N LEU A 17 -10.68 23.33 24.80
CA LEU A 17 -10.99 22.46 23.66
C LEU A 17 -10.49 23.08 22.34
N ASP A 18 -10.75 24.37 22.12
CA ASP A 18 -10.28 25.10 20.93
C ASP A 18 -8.76 25.17 20.86
N ASN A 19 -8.09 25.40 21.99
CA ASN A 19 -6.63 25.46 22.04
C ASN A 19 -5.98 24.07 21.81
N LYS A 20 -6.69 22.98 22.14
CA LYS A 20 -6.24 21.60 21.90
C LYS A 20 -6.45 21.17 20.44
N ALA A 21 -7.52 21.64 19.80
CA ALA A 21 -7.76 21.47 18.37
C ALA A 21 -6.75 22.27 17.53
N SER A 22 -6.49 23.53 17.90
CA SER A 22 -5.49 24.39 17.23
C SER A 22 -4.06 23.83 17.33
N LYS A 23 -3.67 23.31 18.51
CA LYS A 23 -2.38 22.62 18.67
C LYS A 23 -2.26 21.34 17.84
N ARG A 24 -3.34 20.58 17.62
CA ARG A 24 -3.31 19.39 16.73
C ARG A 24 -3.05 19.77 15.28
N SER A 25 -3.65 20.85 14.80
CA SER A 25 -3.45 21.34 13.43
C SER A 25 -2.04 21.90 13.21
N ALA A 26 -1.49 22.60 14.21
CA ALA A 26 -0.09 23.04 14.20
C ALA A 26 0.89 21.84 14.16
N MET A 27 0.57 20.75 14.87
CA MET A 27 1.41 19.55 14.95
C MET A 27 1.51 18.76 13.64
N LEU A 28 0.55 18.89 12.72
CA LEU A 28 0.55 18.21 11.42
C LEU A 28 1.48 18.87 10.40
N LEU A 29 1.54 20.20 10.40
CA LEU A 29 2.39 20.99 9.48
C LEU A 29 3.81 21.18 10.01
N GLU A 30 4.00 21.20 11.34
CA GLU A 30 5.33 21.30 11.97
C GLU A 30 6.05 19.94 12.10
N GLN A 31 5.46 18.84 11.63
CA GLN A 31 6.05 17.51 11.77
C GLN A 31 7.12 17.25 10.71
N ASN A 32 8.31 16.87 11.16
CA ASN A 32 9.41 16.52 10.27
C ASN A 32 9.04 15.30 9.41
N VAL A 33 9.03 15.48 8.08
CA VAL A 33 8.75 14.45 7.06
C VAL A 33 9.65 13.21 7.20
N SER A 34 10.88 13.41 7.71
CA SER A 34 11.85 12.34 7.97
C SER A 34 11.44 11.43 9.14
N ARG A 35 10.60 11.90 10.07
CA ARG A 35 10.14 11.09 11.20
C ARG A 35 8.86 10.31 10.82
N PRO A 36 8.77 9.00 11.09
CA PRO A 36 7.57 8.24 10.80
C PRO A 36 6.37 8.83 11.57
N ARG A 37 5.25 8.98 10.85
CA ARG A 37 4.02 9.59 11.36
C ARG A 37 3.47 8.72 12.49
N ARG A 38 3.33 9.30 13.70
CA ARG A 38 2.72 8.61 14.85
C ARG A 38 1.19 8.66 14.82
N ASP A 39 0.62 9.57 14.06
CA ASP A 39 -0.83 9.66 13.87
C ASP A 39 -1.30 8.55 12.94
N ARG A 40 -1.83 7.50 13.56
CA ARG A 40 -2.49 6.38 12.88
C ARG A 40 -3.95 6.74 12.69
N VAL A 41 -4.43 6.61 11.45
CA VAL A 41 -5.86 6.65 11.15
C VAL A 41 -6.42 5.25 11.43
N GLY A 42 -7.66 5.15 11.92
CA GLY A 42 -8.31 3.86 12.14
C GLY A 42 -8.45 3.10 10.82
N LEU A 43 -8.13 1.81 10.81
CA LEU A 43 -8.19 0.96 9.62
C LEU A 43 -9.60 0.93 9.00
N SER A 44 -10.65 1.04 9.83
CA SER A 44 -12.04 1.13 9.37
C SER A 44 -12.30 2.36 8.49
N ALA A 45 -11.67 3.50 8.76
CA ALA A 45 -11.85 4.70 7.95
C ALA A 45 -11.26 4.52 6.54
N PHE A 46 -10.09 3.86 6.46
CA PHE A 46 -9.52 3.46 5.18
C PHE A 46 -10.40 2.45 4.45
N ALA A 47 -10.93 1.45 5.17
CA ALA A 47 -11.81 0.43 4.59
C ALA A 47 -13.08 1.03 3.96
N PHE A 48 -13.73 1.97 4.64
CA PHE A 48 -14.91 2.66 4.08
C PHE A 48 -14.57 3.51 2.86
N LEU A 49 -13.45 4.25 2.91
CA LEU A 49 -12.99 5.02 1.75
C LEU A 49 -12.70 4.10 0.56
N PHE A 50 -11.98 3.00 0.81
CA PHE A 50 -11.59 2.07 -0.24
C PHE A 50 -12.80 1.32 -0.82
N ALA A 51 -13.78 0.94 0.01
CA ALA A 51 -15.04 0.36 -0.46
C ALA A 51 -15.78 1.31 -1.41
N GLU A 52 -15.82 2.61 -1.09
CA GLU A 52 -16.46 3.60 -1.97
C GLU A 52 -15.64 3.84 -3.26
N ILE A 53 -14.31 3.77 -3.21
CA ILE A 53 -13.46 3.81 -4.42
C ILE A 53 -13.77 2.64 -5.36
N ILE A 54 -13.90 1.42 -4.81
CA ILE A 54 -14.28 0.23 -5.59
C ILE A 54 -15.66 0.43 -6.20
N ARG A 55 -16.65 0.84 -5.39
CA ARG A 55 -18.03 1.06 -5.85
C ARG A 55 -18.13 2.15 -6.93
N TYR A 56 -17.41 3.26 -6.74
CA TYR A 56 -17.33 4.34 -7.72
C TYR A 56 -16.73 3.86 -9.05
N SER A 57 -15.69 3.02 -8.99
CA SER A 57 -15.04 2.46 -10.17
C SER A 57 -15.92 1.43 -10.87
N GLN A 58 -16.62 0.58 -10.11
CA GLN A 58 -17.55 -0.43 -10.60
C GLN A 58 -18.70 0.20 -11.40
N ASN A 59 -19.24 1.33 -10.96
CA ASN A 59 -20.32 2.03 -11.67
C ASN A 59 -19.91 2.63 -13.02
N ARG A 60 -18.60 2.73 -13.30
CA ARG A 60 -18.04 3.37 -14.51
C ARG A 60 -17.42 2.37 -15.48
N VAL A 61 -17.49 1.10 -15.16
CA VAL A 61 -16.77 0.04 -15.83
C VAL A 61 -17.75 -1.08 -16.17
N LEU A 62 -17.51 -1.77 -17.29
CA LEU A 62 -18.39 -2.85 -17.77
C LEU A 62 -17.89 -4.24 -17.37
N GLY A 63 -16.58 -4.40 -17.12
CA GLY A 63 -15.94 -5.70 -16.85
C GLY A 63 -15.06 -5.73 -15.60
N ILE A 64 -14.83 -6.94 -15.06
CA ILE A 64 -13.99 -7.16 -13.87
C ILE A 64 -12.54 -6.76 -14.15
N GLN A 65 -12.01 -7.09 -15.33
CA GLN A 65 -10.63 -6.78 -15.71
C GLN A 65 -10.39 -5.27 -15.81
N GLU A 66 -11.36 -4.53 -16.36
CA GLU A 66 -11.29 -3.06 -16.39
C GLU A 66 -11.38 -2.45 -14.99
N LEU A 67 -12.13 -3.08 -14.08
CA LEU A 67 -12.25 -2.64 -12.68
C LEU A 67 -10.91 -2.83 -11.97
N GLU A 68 -10.28 -3.98 -12.13
CA GLU A 68 -8.94 -4.27 -11.62
C GLU A 68 -7.90 -3.32 -12.21
N ALA A 69 -7.94 -3.07 -13.51
CA ALA A 69 -7.06 -2.11 -14.16
C ALA A 69 -7.24 -0.70 -13.59
N LYS A 70 -8.48 -0.27 -13.33
CA LYS A 70 -8.76 1.04 -12.74
C LYS A 70 -8.25 1.14 -11.30
N LEU A 71 -8.41 0.08 -10.50
CA LEU A 71 -7.86 0.02 -9.15
C LEU A 71 -6.34 0.00 -9.15
N SER A 72 -5.73 -0.69 -10.11
CA SER A 72 -4.28 -0.67 -10.32
C SER A 72 -3.80 0.75 -10.66
N GLU A 73 -4.48 1.50 -11.54
CA GLU A 73 -4.12 2.89 -11.86
C GLU A 73 -4.13 3.79 -10.60
N VAL A 74 -5.13 3.63 -9.74
CA VAL A 74 -5.19 4.35 -8.45
C VAL A 74 -4.05 3.93 -7.54
N GLY A 75 -3.76 2.63 -7.48
CA GLY A 75 -2.63 2.04 -6.75
C GLY A 75 -1.29 2.59 -7.22
N GLN A 76 -1.07 2.70 -8.53
CA GLN A 76 0.16 3.20 -9.12
C GLN A 76 0.45 4.64 -8.69
N ARG A 77 -0.56 5.52 -8.67
CA ARG A 77 -0.41 6.90 -8.19
C ARG A 77 -0.01 6.96 -6.73
N VAL A 78 -0.54 6.07 -5.90
CA VAL A 78 -0.15 5.93 -4.49
C VAL A 78 1.27 5.38 -4.38
N GLY A 79 1.62 4.38 -5.20
CA GLY A 79 2.93 3.73 -5.19
C GLY A 79 4.10 4.67 -5.46
N VAL A 80 3.97 5.56 -6.45
CA VAL A 80 5.01 6.59 -6.72
C VAL A 80 5.28 7.45 -5.48
N ARG A 81 4.22 7.88 -4.77
CA ARG A 81 4.37 8.71 -3.56
C ARG A 81 4.90 7.93 -2.37
N VAL A 82 4.49 6.67 -2.24
CA VAL A 82 5.01 5.77 -1.20
C VAL A 82 6.51 5.52 -1.42
N PHE A 83 6.95 5.32 -2.66
CA PHE A 83 8.36 5.17 -3.00
C PHE A 83 9.19 6.39 -2.61
N GLU A 84 8.79 7.59 -3.05
CA GLU A 84 9.47 8.85 -2.74
C GLU A 84 9.63 9.05 -1.22
N LEU A 85 8.56 8.82 -0.46
CA LEU A 85 8.55 8.97 0.99
C LEU A 85 9.37 7.87 1.70
N ALA A 86 9.32 6.63 1.22
CA ALA A 86 10.07 5.51 1.80
C ALA A 86 11.57 5.74 1.63
N MET A 87 12.03 6.11 0.43
CA MET A 87 13.44 6.41 0.16
C MET A 87 13.96 7.56 1.02
N TRP A 88 13.17 8.63 1.17
CA TRP A 88 13.54 9.76 2.02
C TRP A 88 13.70 9.38 3.50
N ARG A 89 12.82 8.51 4.01
CA ARG A 89 12.83 8.09 5.43
C ARG A 89 13.94 7.11 5.74
N GLU A 90 14.22 6.18 4.84
CA GLU A 90 15.28 5.18 5.02
C GLU A 90 16.68 5.80 4.91
N LYS A 91 16.78 7.07 4.46
CA LYS A 91 18.03 7.76 4.10
C LYS A 91 18.84 7.03 3.03
N THR A 92 18.22 6.06 2.37
CA THR A 92 18.76 5.35 1.23
C THR A 92 18.53 6.21 0.00
N VAL A 93 19.53 7.04 -0.32
CA VAL A 93 19.51 7.89 -1.53
C VAL A 93 19.80 7.05 -2.78
N HIS A 94 20.26 5.80 -2.61
CA HIS A 94 20.55 4.90 -3.72
C HIS A 94 19.29 4.13 -4.13
N ARG A 95 18.91 4.29 -5.39
CA ARG A 95 17.84 3.52 -6.03
C ARG A 95 18.39 2.14 -6.37
N GLU A 96 17.75 1.11 -5.83
CA GLU A 96 18.04 -0.27 -6.21
C GLU A 96 17.70 -0.50 -7.69
N THR A 97 18.63 -1.08 -8.43
CA THR A 97 18.48 -1.42 -9.86
C THR A 97 18.49 -2.92 -10.12
N ARG A 98 18.82 -3.72 -9.10
CA ARG A 98 18.80 -5.19 -9.14
C ARG A 98 17.39 -5.69 -8.84
N VAL A 99 16.95 -6.71 -9.56
CA VAL A 99 15.61 -7.30 -9.41
C VAL A 99 15.38 -7.78 -7.97
N LEU A 100 16.30 -8.60 -7.45
CA LEU A 100 16.16 -9.16 -6.10
C LEU A 100 16.15 -8.08 -5.01
N GLN A 101 17.01 -7.05 -5.12
CA GLN A 101 17.05 -5.96 -4.14
C GLN A 101 15.77 -5.12 -4.17
N THR A 102 15.22 -4.89 -5.36
CA THR A 102 13.91 -4.23 -5.53
C THR A 102 12.80 -5.02 -4.83
N LEU A 103 12.78 -6.34 -5.02
CA LEU A 103 11.77 -7.22 -4.41
C LEU A 103 11.91 -7.28 -2.87
N VAL A 104 13.13 -7.37 -2.36
CA VAL A 104 13.41 -7.33 -0.92
C VAL A 104 12.99 -5.99 -0.32
N PHE A 105 13.27 -4.87 -1.00
CA PHE A 105 12.82 -3.55 -0.60
C PHE A 105 11.29 -3.46 -0.51
N ILE A 106 10.57 -4.00 -1.50
CA ILE A 106 9.11 -4.04 -1.50
C ILE A 106 8.58 -4.90 -0.34
N ASN A 107 9.11 -6.12 -0.17
CA ASN A 107 8.69 -7.05 0.88
C ASN A 107 8.92 -6.47 2.30
N THR A 108 10.05 -5.79 2.53
CA THR A 108 10.47 -5.36 3.87
C THR A 108 10.05 -3.93 4.23
N VAL A 109 10.38 -2.95 3.37
CA VAL A 109 10.21 -1.53 3.67
C VAL A 109 8.82 -1.07 3.26
N VAL A 110 8.42 -1.33 2.02
CA VAL A 110 7.14 -0.87 1.49
C VAL A 110 5.98 -1.50 2.26
N TRP A 111 6.04 -2.82 2.48
CA TRP A 111 5.02 -3.54 3.25
C TRP A 111 4.88 -2.99 4.68
N ARG A 112 6.00 -2.66 5.34
CA ARG A 112 5.98 -2.06 6.68
C ARG A 112 5.38 -0.65 6.66
N VAL A 113 5.66 0.14 5.64
CA VAL A 113 5.09 1.49 5.50
C VAL A 113 3.58 1.43 5.26
N LEU A 114 3.09 0.45 4.52
CA LEU A 114 1.66 0.32 4.19
C LEU A 114 0.84 -0.41 5.27
N PHE A 115 1.39 -1.48 5.83
CA PHE A 115 0.65 -2.45 6.65
C PHE A 115 1.22 -2.67 8.04
N ASP A 116 2.31 -1.98 8.42
CA ASP A 116 3.00 -2.13 9.71
C ASP A 116 3.50 -3.57 9.96
N LYS A 117 3.68 -4.34 8.88
CA LYS A 117 4.22 -5.71 8.88
C LYS A 117 5.07 -5.95 7.64
N GLN A 118 5.96 -6.93 7.71
CA GLN A 118 6.65 -7.45 6.53
C GLN A 118 5.71 -8.38 5.75
N ALA A 119 5.91 -8.52 4.44
CA ALA A 119 5.22 -9.57 3.68
C ALA A 119 5.65 -10.97 4.15
N ASP A 120 4.75 -11.93 4.11
CA ASP A 120 4.96 -13.26 4.70
C ASP A 120 5.97 -14.10 3.91
N SER A 121 5.96 -14.00 2.57
CA SER A 121 6.88 -14.73 1.71
C SER A 121 7.27 -13.93 0.47
N LEU A 122 8.49 -14.18 -0.04
CA LEU A 122 9.00 -13.77 -1.34
C LEU A 122 9.60 -15.00 -2.02
N GLU A 123 8.99 -15.42 -3.12
CA GLU A 123 9.34 -16.63 -3.87
C GLU A 123 9.64 -16.28 -5.33
N ARG A 124 10.56 -17.03 -5.94
CA ARG A 124 10.75 -17.02 -7.40
C ARG A 124 9.97 -18.20 -7.97
N SER A 125 9.31 -18.00 -9.12
CA SER A 125 8.60 -19.08 -9.79
C SER A 125 9.58 -20.19 -10.19
N THR A 126 9.16 -21.45 -10.04
CA THR A 126 9.93 -22.63 -10.46
C THR A 126 9.83 -22.88 -11.96
N GLU A 127 8.79 -22.35 -12.59
CA GLU A 127 8.50 -22.57 -14.01
C GLU A 127 9.15 -21.50 -14.90
N ASN A 128 9.20 -20.26 -14.39
CA ASN A 128 9.53 -19.07 -15.16
C ASN A 128 10.53 -18.20 -14.40
N ASP A 129 11.69 -17.94 -15.02
CA ASP A 129 12.75 -17.13 -14.41
C ASP A 129 12.41 -15.64 -14.29
N ASP A 130 11.46 -15.15 -15.10
CA ASP A 130 10.94 -13.79 -15.13
C ASP A 130 9.82 -13.55 -14.12
N GLU A 131 9.42 -14.57 -13.35
CA GLU A 131 8.26 -14.50 -12.45
C GLU A 131 8.65 -14.61 -10.97
N TYR A 132 8.13 -13.68 -10.18
CA TYR A 132 8.34 -13.60 -8.73
C TYR A 132 6.99 -13.41 -8.03
N MET A 133 6.89 -13.91 -6.81
CA MET A 133 5.65 -13.94 -6.04
C MET A 133 5.88 -13.35 -4.65
N ILE A 134 5.07 -12.37 -4.26
CA ILE A 134 4.99 -11.86 -2.89
C ILE A 134 3.68 -12.36 -2.30
N THR A 135 3.75 -13.09 -1.18
CA THR A 135 2.57 -13.59 -0.48
C THR A 135 2.28 -12.75 0.76
N ASP A 136 1.01 -12.39 0.92
CA ASP A 136 0.46 -11.81 2.15
C ASP A 136 -0.70 -12.69 2.64
N ASN A 137 -0.53 -13.30 3.81
CA ASN A 137 -1.51 -14.23 4.39
C ASN A 137 -2.75 -13.51 4.95
N GLU A 138 -2.57 -12.28 5.44
CA GLU A 138 -3.61 -11.48 6.06
C GLU A 138 -3.51 -10.01 5.64
N PRO A 139 -3.86 -9.68 4.39
CA PRO A 139 -3.75 -8.32 3.89
C PRO A 139 -4.72 -7.39 4.63
N ALA A 140 -4.17 -6.37 5.29
CA ALA A 140 -4.93 -5.45 6.15
C ALA A 140 -6.06 -4.72 5.39
N ILE A 141 -5.87 -4.49 4.08
CA ILE A 141 -6.85 -3.84 3.21
C ILE A 141 -8.07 -4.73 2.98
N LEU A 142 -7.87 -6.04 2.77
CA LEU A 142 -8.96 -6.96 2.40
C LEU A 142 -9.79 -7.40 3.61
N LYS A 143 -9.28 -7.25 4.83
CA LYS A 143 -9.93 -7.70 6.07
C LYS A 143 -11.37 -7.21 6.26
N TYR A 144 -11.69 -6.01 5.77
CA TYR A 144 -13.01 -5.39 5.94
C TYR A 144 -13.80 -5.26 4.63
N ILE A 145 -13.30 -5.84 3.54
CA ILE A 145 -13.97 -5.79 2.25
C ILE A 145 -14.71 -7.11 2.05
N SER A 146 -15.99 -7.02 1.71
CA SER A 146 -16.80 -8.18 1.33
C SER A 146 -17.08 -8.09 -0.17
N VAL A 147 -16.54 -9.04 -0.93
CA VAL A 147 -16.81 -9.13 -2.37
C VAL A 147 -18.12 -9.91 -2.57
N PRO A 148 -19.08 -9.41 -3.37
CA PRO A 148 -20.29 -10.15 -3.69
C PRO A 148 -19.97 -11.48 -4.39
N LYS A 149 -20.80 -12.51 -4.17
CA LYS A 149 -20.59 -13.86 -4.74
C LYS A 149 -20.54 -13.89 -6.27
N GLU A 150 -21.20 -12.93 -6.92
CA GLU A 150 -21.22 -12.78 -8.38
C GLU A 150 -19.87 -12.31 -8.96
N MET A 151 -19.00 -11.76 -8.11
CA MET A 151 -17.69 -11.21 -8.46
C MET A 151 -16.55 -12.04 -7.86
N THR A 152 -16.69 -13.36 -7.82
CA THR A 152 -15.68 -14.25 -7.21
C THR A 152 -14.31 -14.15 -7.90
N SER A 153 -14.26 -13.81 -9.18
CA SER A 153 -13.01 -13.63 -9.92
C SER A 153 -12.32 -12.28 -9.68
N PHE A 154 -12.99 -11.33 -9.03
CA PHE A 154 -12.44 -10.00 -8.77
C PHE A 154 -11.48 -10.02 -7.59
N SER A 155 -10.27 -9.53 -7.79
CA SER A 155 -9.29 -9.32 -6.73
C SER A 155 -9.19 -7.83 -6.35
N PRO A 156 -9.66 -7.43 -5.15
CA PRO A 156 -9.42 -6.07 -4.65
C PRO A 156 -7.92 -5.81 -4.37
N GLY A 157 -7.11 -6.87 -4.35
CA GLY A 157 -5.64 -6.79 -4.32
C GLY A 157 -5.04 -6.06 -5.52
N ALA A 158 -5.81 -5.81 -6.59
CA ALA A 158 -5.38 -5.06 -7.77
C ALA A 158 -4.87 -3.65 -7.42
N PHE A 159 -5.39 -3.05 -6.33
CA PHE A 159 -4.87 -1.80 -5.81
C PHE A 159 -3.43 -1.94 -5.27
N ILE A 160 -3.13 -3.04 -4.58
CA ILE A 160 -1.79 -3.32 -4.04
C ILE A 160 -0.84 -3.68 -5.18
N SER A 161 -1.28 -4.47 -6.16
CA SER A 161 -0.46 -4.77 -7.35
C SER A 161 -0.05 -3.50 -8.09
N GLY A 162 -0.96 -2.53 -8.24
CA GLY A 162 -0.64 -1.24 -8.85
C GLY A 162 0.39 -0.43 -8.05
N ILE A 163 0.34 -0.47 -6.71
CA ILE A 163 1.37 0.13 -5.86
C ILE A 163 2.74 -0.50 -6.14
N VAL A 164 2.79 -1.83 -6.15
CA VAL A 164 4.02 -2.62 -6.38
C VAL A 164 4.58 -2.37 -7.77
N GLU A 165 3.71 -2.35 -8.79
CA GLU A 165 4.05 -2.06 -10.18
C GLU A 165 4.70 -0.69 -10.33
N ALA A 166 4.11 0.35 -9.74
CA ALA A 166 4.68 1.69 -9.77
C ALA A 166 6.07 1.74 -9.10
N ILE A 167 6.25 1.03 -7.99
CA ILE A 167 7.54 0.98 -7.29
C ILE A 167 8.59 0.26 -8.14
N ALA A 168 8.23 -0.87 -8.76
CA ALA A 168 9.12 -1.61 -9.65
C ALA A 168 9.56 -0.75 -10.86
N CYS A 169 8.63 -0.02 -11.47
CA CYS A 169 8.91 0.99 -12.50
C CYS A 169 9.84 2.11 -11.96
N CYS A 170 9.56 2.64 -10.77
CA CYS A 170 10.40 3.61 -10.08
C CYS A 170 11.78 3.07 -9.67
N CYS A 171 11.99 1.76 -9.67
CA CYS A 171 13.29 1.10 -9.49
C CYS A 171 13.95 0.65 -10.81
N GLN A 172 13.37 1.04 -11.96
CA GLN A 172 13.96 0.75 -13.29
C GLN A 172 13.91 -0.75 -13.61
N CYS A 173 12.95 -1.44 -13.00
CA CYS A 173 12.63 -2.85 -13.20
C CYS A 173 11.14 -2.93 -13.60
N PRO A 174 10.76 -2.45 -14.80
CA PRO A 174 9.38 -2.58 -15.26
C PRO A 174 8.92 -4.05 -15.21
N ALA A 175 7.73 -4.24 -14.68
CA ALA A 175 7.12 -5.54 -14.49
C ALA A 175 5.61 -5.40 -14.59
N ARG A 176 4.96 -6.40 -15.17
CA ARG A 176 3.52 -6.56 -15.09
C ARG A 176 3.17 -7.24 -13.77
N VAL A 177 2.36 -6.58 -12.95
CA VAL A 177 1.99 -7.08 -11.63
C VAL A 177 0.50 -7.42 -11.57
N THR A 178 0.18 -8.63 -11.14
CA THR A 178 -1.21 -9.07 -10.90
C THR A 178 -1.38 -9.55 -9.47
N SER A 179 -2.63 -9.59 -9.00
CA SER A 179 -2.95 -10.09 -7.66
C SER A 179 -4.00 -11.19 -7.75
N HIS A 180 -3.81 -12.24 -6.95
CA HIS A 180 -4.69 -13.39 -6.91
C HIS A 180 -4.96 -13.77 -5.45
N VAL A 181 -6.24 -13.91 -5.10
CA VAL A 181 -6.62 -14.46 -3.80
C VAL A 181 -6.54 -15.98 -3.90
N VAL A 182 -5.63 -16.58 -3.13
CA VAL A 182 -5.38 -18.03 -3.10
C VAL A 182 -5.61 -18.51 -1.68
N PRO A 183 -6.85 -18.91 -1.33
CA PRO A 183 -7.16 -19.40 0.01
C PRO A 183 -6.30 -20.62 0.36
N ALA A 184 -5.80 -20.65 1.60
CA ALA A 184 -5.09 -21.79 2.17
C ALA A 184 -5.73 -22.20 3.51
N ASP A 185 -5.33 -23.34 4.06
CA ASP A 185 -5.88 -23.85 5.33
C ASP A 185 -5.74 -22.83 6.45
N GLY A 186 -6.88 -22.32 6.94
CA GLY A 186 -6.94 -21.28 7.97
C GLY A 186 -6.71 -19.84 7.48
N LEU A 187 -6.40 -19.63 6.20
CA LEU A 187 -6.08 -18.33 5.59
C LEU A 187 -6.98 -18.07 4.36
N PRO A 188 -8.25 -17.64 4.56
CA PRO A 188 -9.19 -17.45 3.47
C PRO A 188 -8.87 -16.25 2.57
N LEU A 189 -8.11 -15.27 3.08
CA LEU A 189 -7.77 -14.02 2.39
C LEU A 189 -6.30 -13.98 1.92
N ARG A 190 -5.60 -15.11 1.97
CA ARG A 190 -4.22 -15.19 1.48
C ARG A 190 -4.17 -14.69 0.04
N THR A 191 -3.35 -13.68 -0.19
CA THR A 191 -3.21 -12.99 -1.46
C THR A 191 -1.79 -13.12 -1.96
N VAL A 192 -1.66 -13.54 -3.20
CA VAL A 192 -0.38 -13.66 -3.90
C VAL A 192 -0.32 -12.58 -4.96
N ILE A 193 0.76 -11.82 -4.93
CA ILE A 193 1.06 -10.77 -5.92
C ILE A 193 2.15 -11.33 -6.82
N LEU A 194 1.79 -11.55 -8.08
CA LEU A 194 2.68 -12.07 -9.11
C LEU A 194 3.30 -10.89 -9.85
N LEU A 195 4.63 -10.85 -9.91
CA LEU A 195 5.40 -9.90 -10.70
C LEU A 195 6.04 -10.66 -11.85
N LYS A 196 5.71 -10.27 -13.08
CA LYS A 196 6.36 -10.76 -14.30
C LYS A 196 7.20 -9.63 -14.89
N PHE A 197 8.53 -9.75 -14.80
CA PHE A 197 9.45 -8.74 -15.30
C PHE A 197 9.54 -8.76 -16.83
N ASP A 198 9.80 -7.60 -17.42
CA ASP A 198 10.03 -7.49 -18.85
C ASP A 198 11.35 -8.17 -19.24
N SER A 199 11.42 -8.70 -20.46
CA SER A 199 12.61 -9.42 -20.96
C SER A 199 13.87 -8.55 -20.90
N GLU A 200 13.76 -7.25 -21.15
CA GLU A 200 14.88 -6.30 -21.09
C GLU A 200 15.51 -6.22 -19.69
N VAL A 201 14.69 -6.34 -18.64
CA VAL A 201 15.16 -6.34 -17.24
C VAL A 201 15.94 -7.60 -16.95
N MET A 202 15.44 -8.74 -17.43
CA MET A 202 16.09 -10.04 -17.23
C MET A 202 17.40 -10.14 -17.99
N ASP A 203 17.46 -9.62 -19.22
CA ASP A 203 18.69 -9.56 -20.01
C ASP A 203 19.75 -8.67 -19.34
N ARG A 204 19.33 -7.51 -18.81
CA ARG A 204 20.20 -6.64 -18.00
C ARG A 204 20.72 -7.36 -16.76
N GLU A 205 19.84 -8.06 -16.04
CA GLU A 205 20.22 -8.78 -14.81
C GLU A 205 21.28 -9.85 -15.12
N LYS A 206 21.10 -10.63 -16.20
CA LYS A 206 22.07 -11.63 -16.68
C LYS A 206 23.44 -11.01 -17.01
N GLN A 207 23.46 -9.87 -17.69
CA GLN A 207 24.71 -9.16 -18.00
C GLN A 207 25.42 -8.67 -16.74
N LEU A 208 24.67 -8.15 -15.77
CA LEU A 208 25.20 -7.69 -14.48
C LEU A 208 25.60 -8.84 -13.55
N GLU A 209 25.11 -10.06 -13.77
CA GLU A 209 25.59 -11.28 -13.10
C GLU A 209 26.89 -11.79 -13.72
N ALA A 210 26.99 -11.77 -15.05
CA ALA A 210 28.19 -12.20 -15.77
C ALA A 210 29.41 -11.29 -15.55
N SER A 211 29.18 -10.04 -15.13
CA SER A 211 30.25 -9.08 -14.81
C SER A 211 30.80 -9.22 -13.38
N LYS A 212 30.30 -10.16 -12.58
CA LYS A 212 30.84 -10.49 -11.25
C LYS A 212 31.84 -11.62 -11.33
#